data_AF-A0A949V750-F1
#
_entry.id   AF-A0A949V750-F1
#
_cell.length_a   1.000
_cell.length_b   1.000
_cell.length_c   1.000
_cell.angle_alpha   90.00
_cell.angle_beta   90.00
_cell.angle_gamma   90.00
#
_symmetry.space_group_name_H-M   'P 1'
#
loop_
_entity.id
_entity.type
_entity.pdbx_description
1 polymer ?
#
loop_
_entity_poly.entity_id
_entity_poly.type
_entity_poly.pdbx_seq_one_letter_code
_entity_poly.pdbx_strand_id
1 'polypeptide(L)' 'MIFSPDLSILPPPQLRLWPELDTTPATFTLYGGTALALRLGHRTSVDFDFFSNQPFDPD' A
#
# COMPACT_ATOMS: atom_id res chain seq x y z
N MET A 1 9.27 -17.18 -4.12
CA MET A 1 9.55 -16.47 -2.85
C MET A 1 8.33 -15.61 -2.55
N ILE A 2 7.66 -15.82 -1.42
CA ILE A 2 6.50 -15.00 -1.05
C ILE A 2 7.04 -13.67 -0.51
N PHE A 3 6.56 -12.56 -1.05
CA PHE A 3 6.92 -11.23 -0.57
C PHE A 3 6.34 -11.00 0.84
N SER A 4 7.17 -10.52 1.76
CA SER A 4 6.74 -10.04 3.09
C SER A 4 7.08 -8.54 3.20
N PRO A 5 6.09 -7.66 3.43
CA PRO A 5 6.34 -6.22 3.54
C PRO A 5 7.00 -5.86 4.88
N ASP A 6 7.90 -4.88 4.86
CA ASP A 6 8.49 -4.30 6.07
C ASP A 6 7.59 -3.20 6.64
N LEU A 7 6.76 -3.56 7.63
CA LEU A 7 5.81 -2.63 8.24
C LEU A 7 6.48 -1.61 9.18
N SER A 8 7.77 -1.76 9.50
CA SER A 8 8.48 -0.80 10.36
C SER A 8 8.63 0.58 9.73
N ILE A 9 8.46 0.67 8.41
CA ILE A 9 8.48 1.94 7.66
C ILE A 9 7.22 2.79 7.88
N LEU A 10 6.12 2.21 8.37
CA LEU A 10 4.85 2.90 8.52
C LEU A 10 4.79 3.70 9.84
N PRO A 11 4.50 5.01 9.81
CA PRO A 11 4.24 5.78 11.03
C PRO A 11 3.06 5.19 11.83
N PRO A 12 2.98 5.42 13.16
CA PRO A 12 1.96 4.80 14.00
C PRO A 12 0.51 4.95 13.53
N PRO A 13 0.05 6.12 13.01
CA PRO A 13 -1.30 6.24 12.47
C PRO A 13 -1.54 5.34 11.25
N GLN A 14 -0.55 5.25 10.37
CA GLN A 14 -0.65 4.48 9.13
C GLN A 14 -0.55 2.97 9.39
N LEU A 15 0.26 2.56 10.37
CA LEU A 15 0.32 1.17 10.83
C LEU A 15 -1.02 0.71 11.44
N ARG A 16 -1.74 1.59 12.13
CA ARG A 16 -3.08 1.29 12.64
C ARG A 16 -4.10 1.08 11.51
N LEU A 17 -3.98 1.83 10.42
CA LEU A 17 -4.85 1.71 9.24
C LEU A 17 -4.53 0.48 8.38
N TRP A 18 -3.28 0.00 8.40
CA TRP A 18 -2.82 -1.13 7.57
C TRP A 18 -3.77 -2.34 7.52
N PRO A 19 -4.26 -2.91 8.64
CA PRO A 19 -5.19 -4.04 8.61
C PRO A 19 -6.55 -3.70 7.97
N GLU A 20 -6.97 -2.44 7.99
CA GLU A 20 -8.23 -2.01 7.35
C GLU A 20 -8.12 -2.02 5.82
N LEU A 21 -6.91 -1.95 5.26
CA LEU A 21 -6.69 -2.02 3.82
C LEU A 21 -6.98 -3.40 3.21
N ASP A 22 -7.16 -4.44 4.02
CA ASP A 22 -7.58 -5.77 3.56
C ASP A 22 -8.92 -5.74 2.82
N THR A 23 -9.77 -4.76 3.12
CA THR A 23 -11.05 -4.57 2.42
C THR A 23 -10.90 -3.88 1.06
N THR A 24 -9.69 -3.48 0.66
CA THR A 24 -9.42 -2.87 -0.65
C THR A 24 -9.70 -3.89 -1.76
N PRO A 25 -10.50 -3.56 -2.80
CA PRO A 25 -10.79 -4.51 -3.86
C PRO A 25 -9.52 -5.01 -4.55
N ALA A 26 -9.48 -6.31 -4.87
CA ALA A 26 -8.31 -6.95 -5.49
C ALA A 26 -7.92 -6.40 -6.87
N THR A 27 -8.78 -5.57 -7.49
CA THR A 27 -8.47 -4.84 -8.73
C THR A 27 -7.49 -3.68 -8.49
N PHE A 28 -7.35 -3.22 -7.25
CA PHE A 28 -6.39 -2.20 -6.87
C PHE A 28 -5.09 -2.82 -6.36
N THR A 29 -3.97 -2.19 -6.72
CA THR A 29 -2.64 -2.53 -6.25
C THR A 29 -2.01 -1.32 -5.58
N LEU A 30 -1.46 -1.51 -4.37
CA LEU A 30 -0.65 -0.50 -3.71
C LEU A 30 0.62 -0.27 -4.52
N TYR A 31 0.88 0.97 -4.90
CA TYR A 31 1.98 1.34 -5.77
C TYR A 31 2.78 2.52 -5.22
N GLY A 32 3.67 3.07 -6.05
CA GLY A 32 4.41 4.28 -5.74
C GLY A 32 5.42 4.14 -4.60
N GLY A 33 5.67 5.25 -3.90
CA GLY A 33 6.74 5.37 -2.91
C GLY A 33 6.57 4.44 -1.71
N THR A 34 5.34 4.28 -1.23
CA THR A 34 5.05 3.42 -0.07
C THR A 34 5.17 1.95 -0.41
N ALA A 35 4.75 1.51 -1.61
CA ALA A 35 4.97 0.13 -2.05
C ALA A 35 6.47 -0.23 -2.12
N LEU A 36 7.30 0.68 -2.63
CA LEU A 36 8.76 0.49 -2.68
C LEU A 36 9.38 0.53 -1.28
N ALA A 37 8.90 1.40 -0.40
CA ALA A 37 9.37 1.45 0.99
C ALA A 37 9.06 0.16 1.75
N LEU A 38 7.83 -0.38 1.63
CA LEU A 38 7.45 -1.69 2.19
C LEU A 38 8.29 -2.84 1.62
N ARG A 39 8.71 -2.74 0.35
CA ARG A 39 9.56 -3.76 -0.29
C ARG A 39 11.01 -3.75 0.20
N LEU A 40 11.57 -2.55 0.41
CA LEU A 40 13.00 -2.37 0.62
C LEU A 40 13.38 -2.00 2.07
N GLY A 41 12.42 -1.61 2.91
CA GLY A 41 12.68 -1.16 4.29
C GLY A 41 13.52 0.13 4.41
N HIS A 42 13.73 0.84 3.29
CA HIS A 42 14.81 1.83 3.16
C HIS A 42 14.50 3.22 3.73
N ARG A 43 13.24 3.55 3.99
CA ARG A 43 12.80 4.84 4.55
C ARG A 43 11.38 4.75 5.07
N THR A 44 11.03 5.65 5.98
CA THR A 44 9.63 5.95 6.29
C THR A 44 8.93 6.48 5.05
N SER A 45 7.69 6.07 4.84
CA SER A 45 6.81 6.63 3.82
C SER A 45 5.46 6.92 4.44
N VAL A 46 4.86 8.01 3.99
CA VAL A 46 3.51 8.43 4.36
C VAL A 46 2.68 8.34 3.09
N ASP A 47 1.38 8.05 3.22
CA ASP A 47 0.40 7.86 2.14
C ASP A 47 0.32 6.43 1.57
N PHE A 48 -0.86 6.08 1.05
CA PHE A 48 -1.13 4.84 0.33
C PHE A 48 -1.75 5.16 -1.02
N ASP A 49 -1.00 4.96 -2.10
CA ASP A 49 -1.48 5.17 -3.46
C ASP A 49 -1.90 3.85 -4.10
N PHE A 50 -3.19 3.71 -4.40
CA PHE A 50 -3.74 2.54 -5.06
C PHE A 50 -4.04 2.82 -6.53
N PHE A 51 -3.64 1.90 -7.39
CA PHE A 51 -3.88 1.97 -8.83
C PHE A 51 -4.60 0.73 -9.31
N SER A 52 -5.50 0.90 -10.27
CA SER A 52 -6.20 -0.19 -10.95
C SER A 52 -5.97 -0.06 -12.45
N ASN A 53 -5.91 -1.20 -13.14
CA ASN A 53 -5.93 -1.24 -14.60
C ASN A 53 -7.35 -1.32 -15.17
N GLN A 54 -8.37 -1.34 -14.31
CA GLN A 54 -9.76 -1.26 -14.74
C GLN A 54 -10.06 0.16 -15.24
N PRO A 55 -10.82 0.29 -16.34
CA PRO A 55 -11.28 1.60 -16.78
C PRO A 55 -12.14 2.25 -15.68
N PHE A 56 -11.99 3.56 -15.53
CA PHE A 56 -12.87 4.34 -14.67
C PHE A 56 -14.19 4.58 -15.41
N ASP A 57 -15.29 4.14 -14.81
CA ASP A 57 -16.65 4.41 -15.28
C ASP A 57 -17.28 5.48 -14.38
N PRO A 58 -17.45 6.73 -14.85
CA PRO A 58 -17.93 7.85 -14.05
C PRO A 58 -19.46 7.95 -13.97
N ASP A 59 -20.20 7.13 -14.72
CA ASP A 59 -21.65 7.26 -14.94
C ASP A 59 -22.51 6.42 -13.97
#